data_AF-B0D2C9-F1
#
_entry.id   AF-B0D2C9-F1
#
_cell.length_a   1.000
_cell.length_b   1.000
_cell.length_c   1.000
_cell.angle_alpha   90.00
_cell.angle_beta   90.00
_cell.angle_gamma   90.00
#
_symmetry.space_group_name_H-M   'P 1'
#
loop_
_entity.id
_entity.type
_entity.pdbx_description
1 polymer ?
#
loop_
_entity_poly.entity_id
_entity_poly.type
_entity_poly.pdbx_seq_one_letter_code
_entity_poly.pdbx_strand_id
1 'polypeptide(L)'
;EDHISSTFCHLPTHSWSIFGVFDGHNGPATSHFLNSNLLNAIIGALADLYSKHAPITREHTELATEPGSGRPEPPPEEIDRAIKETFLRVDDEIVNWAVERALNQTSKEAAVNLLATAHAGSCALVGFYESDTRLLRVALTGDSRAVLGRKKVSKKGKETYEVHVLSQDQNAHNPAEETRMSALHPGEKIMDNGRVLGWGMSRAFGDAAYKWSREIQQRLAEEFLGDRVRENVKTPPYFTAEPEITTTEVQPGDFVVLATDGLWDCLTNEEVVGLVGVWLDRQKVSSAQKSGNEKTVMYRWWRAKKRFIDVDNNVAVHLVRNALGGADRDLTTALLYLEPPRSRRYRDDISVQVVLFQ
;
A
#
# COMPACT_ATOMS: atom_id res chain seq x y z
N GLU A 1 -13.43 0.71 -0.80
CA GLU A 1 -12.70 1.97 -0.59
C GLU A 1 -11.29 1.86 -1.16
N ASP A 2 -10.80 0.64 -1.35
CA ASP A 2 -9.53 0.40 -2.02
C ASP A 2 -9.46 0.86 -3.48
N HIS A 3 -8.23 1.18 -3.90
CA HIS A 3 -7.85 1.42 -5.29
C HIS A 3 -6.52 0.75 -5.64
N ILE A 4 -6.33 0.42 -6.92
CA ILE A 4 -5.07 -0.10 -7.48
C ILE A 4 -4.70 0.74 -8.70
N SER A 5 -3.43 1.13 -8.81
CA SER A 5 -2.89 1.87 -9.95
C SER A 5 -1.58 1.24 -10.44
N SER A 6 -1.31 1.38 -11.72
CA SER A 6 -0.02 1.04 -12.31
C SER A 6 0.27 1.94 -13.49
N THR A 7 1.53 2.34 -13.63
CA THR A 7 2.02 3.17 -14.72
C THR A 7 3.40 2.70 -15.15
N PHE A 8 3.63 2.74 -16.46
CA PHE A 8 4.89 2.37 -17.09
C PHE A 8 5.43 3.59 -17.80
N CYS A 9 6.60 4.05 -17.39
CA CYS A 9 7.24 5.23 -17.94
C CYS A 9 8.48 4.79 -18.71
N HIS A 10 8.41 4.86 -20.04
CA HIS A 10 9.56 4.72 -20.91
C HIS A 10 10.11 6.10 -21.20
N LEU A 11 11.08 6.53 -20.40
CA LEU A 11 11.87 7.71 -20.70
C LEU A 11 12.91 7.34 -21.76
N PRO A 12 13.45 8.31 -22.52
CA PRO A 12 14.56 8.04 -23.46
C PRO A 12 15.80 7.40 -22.82
N THR A 13 15.80 7.38 -21.48
CA THR A 13 16.95 7.25 -20.62
C THR A 13 16.80 6.20 -19.55
N HIS A 14 15.57 5.81 -19.21
CA HIS A 14 15.24 4.83 -18.19
C HIS A 14 13.88 4.19 -18.50
N SER A 15 13.69 2.95 -18.08
CA SER A 15 12.37 2.33 -18.04
C SER A 15 11.94 2.08 -16.60
N TRP A 16 10.85 2.75 -16.20
CA TRP A 16 10.29 2.68 -14.86
C TRP A 16 8.93 2.01 -14.88
N SER A 17 8.69 1.14 -13.91
CA SER A 17 7.37 0.60 -13.60
C SER A 17 7.00 1.01 -12.20
N ILE A 18 5.87 1.69 -12.03
CA ILE A 18 5.37 2.09 -10.71
C ILE A 18 3.98 1.51 -10.53
N PHE A 19 3.76 0.90 -9.37
CA PHE A 19 2.51 0.25 -9.02
C PHE A 19 2.10 0.65 -7.60
N GLY A 20 0.80 0.77 -7.36
CA GLY A 20 0.27 1.29 -6.11
C GLY A 20 -1.01 0.56 -5.69
N VAL A 21 -1.09 0.25 -4.41
CA VAL A 21 -2.30 -0.24 -3.73
C VAL A 21 -2.64 0.76 -2.63
N PHE A 22 -3.90 1.20 -2.60
CA PHE A 22 -4.40 2.20 -1.67
C PHE A 22 -5.58 1.61 -0.91
N ASP A 23 -5.46 1.54 0.40
CA ASP A 23 -6.51 1.04 1.31
C ASP A 23 -7.23 2.26 1.90
N GLY A 24 -8.47 2.49 1.51
CA GLY A 24 -9.20 3.69 1.90
C GLY A 24 -10.13 3.44 3.08
N HIS A 25 -10.34 4.47 3.92
CA HIS A 25 -11.29 4.39 5.02
C HIS A 25 -11.97 5.73 5.29
N ASN A 26 -13.14 5.67 5.97
CA ASN A 26 -14.04 6.81 6.16
C ASN A 26 -14.52 7.44 4.84
N GLY A 27 -14.73 6.62 3.82
CA GLY A 27 -15.05 7.02 2.45
C GLY A 27 -13.86 6.85 1.50
N PRO A 28 -14.10 6.82 0.19
CA PRO A 28 -13.06 6.56 -0.81
C PRO A 28 -12.31 7.82 -1.26
N ALA A 29 -12.59 9.01 -0.71
CA ALA A 29 -12.13 10.27 -1.29
C ALA A 29 -10.58 10.36 -1.35
N THR A 30 -9.90 10.00 -0.26
CA THR A 30 -8.43 10.03 -0.16
C THR A 30 -7.80 8.97 -1.04
N SER A 31 -8.23 7.72 -0.95
CA SER A 31 -7.68 6.63 -1.78
C SER A 31 -7.92 6.88 -3.27
N HIS A 32 -9.07 7.44 -3.66
CA HIS A 32 -9.37 7.86 -5.03
C HIS A 32 -8.44 8.99 -5.50
N PHE A 33 -8.17 9.98 -4.64
CA PHE A 33 -7.24 11.06 -4.94
C PHE A 33 -5.82 10.51 -5.14
N LEU A 34 -5.33 9.65 -4.24
CA LEU A 34 -4.01 9.03 -4.35
C LEU A 34 -3.87 8.20 -5.63
N ASN A 35 -4.89 7.40 -5.95
CA ASN A 35 -4.93 6.58 -7.16
C ASN A 35 -4.73 7.40 -8.45
N SER A 36 -5.22 8.64 -8.45
CA SER A 36 -5.16 9.54 -9.61
C SER A 36 -3.89 10.40 -9.65
N ASN A 37 -3.29 10.69 -8.48
CA ASN A 37 -2.28 11.74 -8.37
C ASN A 37 -0.91 11.25 -7.85
N LEU A 38 -0.87 10.30 -6.91
CA LEU A 38 0.37 9.99 -6.19
C LEU A 38 1.45 9.41 -7.11
N LEU A 39 1.12 8.45 -7.98
CA LEU A 39 2.12 7.85 -8.86
C LEU A 39 2.69 8.88 -9.85
N ASN A 40 1.85 9.77 -10.37
CA ASN A 40 2.29 10.86 -11.26
C ASN A 40 3.17 11.88 -10.54
N ALA A 41 2.84 12.22 -9.29
CA ALA A 41 3.66 13.10 -8.46
C ALA A 41 5.05 12.49 -8.20
N ILE A 42 5.12 11.18 -7.92
CA ILE A 42 6.38 10.44 -7.75
C ILE A 42 7.18 10.44 -9.04
N ILE A 43 6.55 10.13 -10.19
CA ILE A 43 7.22 10.18 -11.49
C ILE A 43 7.81 11.56 -11.75
N GLY A 44 7.04 12.63 -11.51
CA GLY A 44 7.52 14.00 -11.72
C GLY A 44 8.75 14.31 -10.85
N ALA A 45 8.68 14.00 -9.56
CA ALA A 45 9.79 14.23 -8.63
C ALA A 45 11.05 13.43 -9.01
N LEU A 46 10.89 12.17 -9.42
CA LEU A 46 12.00 11.35 -9.89
C LEU A 46 12.54 11.84 -11.24
N ALA A 47 11.69 12.19 -12.19
CA ALA A 47 12.13 12.75 -13.48
C ALA A 47 12.97 14.03 -13.26
N ASP A 48 12.52 14.92 -12.38
CA ASP A 48 13.27 16.12 -11.99
C ASP A 48 14.61 15.77 -11.33
N LEU A 49 14.64 14.79 -10.41
CA LEU A 49 15.87 14.33 -9.77
C LEU A 49 16.86 13.75 -10.79
N TYR A 50 16.44 12.79 -11.62
CA TYR A 50 17.31 12.13 -12.60
C TYR A 50 17.79 13.11 -13.67
N SER A 51 16.99 14.12 -14.04
CA SER A 51 17.41 15.14 -15.00
C SER A 51 18.59 15.99 -14.52
N LYS A 52 18.74 16.16 -13.19
CA LYS A 52 19.87 16.91 -12.58
C LYS A 52 21.17 16.11 -12.64
N HIS A 53 21.09 14.80 -12.47
CA HIS A 53 22.26 13.91 -12.47
C HIS A 53 22.69 13.49 -13.87
N ALA A 54 21.74 13.38 -14.81
CA ALA A 54 22.03 12.98 -16.17
C ALA A 54 21.25 13.81 -17.21
N PRO A 55 21.62 15.09 -17.40
CA PRO A 55 20.95 16.00 -18.32
C PRO A 55 21.00 15.47 -19.76
N ILE A 56 19.87 15.55 -20.46
CA ILE A 56 19.78 15.13 -21.87
C ILE A 56 20.54 16.15 -22.72
N THR A 57 21.77 15.82 -23.15
CA THR A 57 22.49 16.61 -24.15
C THR A 57 22.25 16.01 -25.54
N ARG A 58 22.40 16.83 -26.60
CA ARG A 58 22.18 16.42 -28.01
C ARG A 58 23.06 15.25 -28.47
N GLU A 59 24.15 14.94 -27.76
CA GLU A 59 25.06 13.83 -28.08
C GLU A 59 24.60 12.49 -27.48
N HIS A 60 23.64 12.48 -26.54
CA HIS A 60 23.17 11.27 -25.87
C HIS A 60 21.99 10.57 -26.57
N THR A 61 21.47 11.11 -27.67
CA THR A 61 20.36 10.51 -28.42
C THR A 61 20.76 9.29 -29.26
N GLU A 62 22.05 9.02 -29.42
CA GLU A 62 22.56 7.95 -30.29
C GLU A 62 23.27 6.80 -29.55
N LEU A 63 23.44 6.86 -28.22
CA LEU A 63 24.33 5.96 -27.47
C LEU A 63 23.72 5.22 -26.26
N ALA A 64 22.41 5.29 -26.03
CA ALA A 64 21.79 4.77 -24.80
C ALA A 64 20.96 3.48 -24.99
N THR A 65 21.47 2.49 -25.73
CA THR A 65 20.78 1.19 -25.90
C THR A 65 21.37 0.03 -25.10
N GLU A 66 22.49 0.22 -24.40
CA GLU A 66 23.15 -0.86 -23.64
C GLU A 66 22.88 -0.71 -22.12
N PRO A 67 22.25 -1.71 -21.47
CA PRO A 67 22.13 -1.78 -20.01
C PRO A 67 23.52 -1.74 -19.34
N GLY A 68 23.68 -0.89 -18.32
CA GLY A 68 24.96 -0.77 -17.59
C GLY A 68 25.98 0.19 -18.22
N SER A 69 25.56 1.09 -19.11
CA SER A 69 26.42 2.11 -19.77
C SER A 69 27.07 3.15 -18.83
N GLY A 70 27.02 2.98 -17.52
CA GLY A 70 27.74 3.83 -16.56
C GLY A 70 27.18 5.26 -16.46
N ARG A 71 25.88 5.43 -16.73
CA ARG A 71 25.23 6.74 -16.62
C ARG A 71 25.17 7.19 -15.15
N PRO A 72 25.38 8.47 -14.84
CA PRO A 72 25.23 8.95 -13.47
C PRO A 72 23.79 8.78 -13.01
N GLU A 73 23.58 7.90 -12.04
CA GLU A 73 22.31 7.75 -11.34
C GLU A 73 22.32 8.58 -10.06
N PRO A 74 21.17 9.12 -9.63
CA PRO A 74 21.08 9.73 -8.32
C PRO A 74 21.45 8.71 -7.23
N PRO A 75 22.13 9.14 -6.16
CA PRO A 75 22.38 8.27 -5.02
C PRO A 75 21.06 7.69 -4.45
N PRO A 76 21.05 6.42 -3.98
CA PRO A 76 19.84 5.78 -3.46
C PRO A 76 19.11 6.60 -2.39
N GLU A 77 19.85 7.28 -1.51
CA GLU A 77 19.29 8.14 -0.47
C GLU A 77 18.56 9.37 -1.02
N GLU A 78 18.96 9.89 -2.18
CA GLU A 78 18.26 11.00 -2.83
C GLU A 78 16.95 10.53 -3.46
N ILE A 79 16.91 9.31 -3.99
CA ILE A 79 15.71 8.69 -4.54
C ILE A 79 14.70 8.45 -3.41
N ASP A 80 15.15 7.84 -2.31
CA ASP A 80 14.31 7.58 -1.14
C ASP A 80 13.77 8.89 -0.55
N ARG A 81 14.62 9.91 -0.44
CA ARG A 81 14.22 11.25 0.01
C ARG A 81 13.18 11.86 -0.93
N ALA A 82 13.38 11.81 -2.25
CA ALA A 82 12.43 12.36 -3.21
C ALA A 82 11.04 11.70 -3.12
N ILE A 83 10.99 10.38 -2.91
CA ILE A 83 9.74 9.64 -2.70
C ILE A 83 9.09 10.09 -1.39
N LYS A 84 9.83 10.11 -0.28
CA LYS A 84 9.31 10.55 1.04
C LYS A 84 8.77 11.98 1.02
N GLU A 85 9.53 12.91 0.45
CA GLU A 85 9.12 14.31 0.31
C GLU A 85 7.88 14.45 -0.57
N THR A 86 7.74 13.61 -1.61
CA THR A 86 6.54 13.60 -2.46
C THR A 86 5.31 13.11 -1.70
N PHE A 87 5.42 12.04 -0.92
CA PHE A 87 4.33 11.56 -0.07
C PHE A 87 3.88 12.64 0.91
N LEU A 88 4.84 13.25 1.63
CA LEU A 88 4.56 14.32 2.59
C LEU A 88 3.93 15.55 1.93
N ARG A 89 4.41 15.96 0.76
CA ARG A 89 3.85 17.09 0.01
C ARG A 89 2.43 16.82 -0.47
N VAL A 90 2.16 15.63 -0.99
CA VAL A 90 0.81 15.24 -1.42
C VAL A 90 -0.15 15.21 -0.23
N ASP A 91 0.29 14.73 0.94
CA ASP A 91 -0.53 14.76 2.15
C ASP A 91 -0.75 16.18 2.68
N ASP A 92 0.25 17.05 2.61
CA ASP A 92 0.10 18.47 2.97
C ASP A 92 -0.93 19.19 2.09
N GLU A 93 -0.97 18.88 0.78
CA GLU A 93 -2.00 19.36 -0.14
C GLU A 93 -3.40 18.83 0.24
N ILE A 94 -3.51 17.58 0.68
CA ILE A 94 -4.76 16.98 1.14
C ILE A 94 -5.22 17.60 2.47
N VAL A 95 -4.30 17.80 3.41
CA VAL A 95 -4.61 18.08 4.83
C VAL A 95 -4.63 19.58 5.11
N ASN A 96 -3.57 20.31 4.74
CA ASN A 96 -3.37 21.70 5.17
C ASN A 96 -3.90 22.69 4.13
N TRP A 97 -3.57 22.49 2.85
CA TRP A 97 -4.06 23.37 1.79
C TRP A 97 -5.59 23.36 1.68
N ALA A 98 -6.22 22.19 1.89
CA ALA A 98 -7.68 22.08 1.93
C ALA A 98 -8.31 22.94 3.05
N VAL A 99 -7.72 22.94 4.24
CA VAL A 99 -8.19 23.75 5.38
C VAL A 99 -8.03 25.23 5.11
N GLU A 100 -6.87 25.67 4.63
CA GLU A 100 -6.64 27.08 4.32
C GLU A 100 -7.70 27.63 3.35
N ARG A 101 -8.08 26.82 2.35
CA ARG A 101 -9.13 27.21 1.41
C ARG A 101 -10.53 27.14 2.01
N ALA A 102 -10.81 26.12 2.82
CA ALA A 102 -12.11 25.94 3.48
C ALA A 102 -12.41 27.09 4.44
N LEU A 103 -11.44 27.51 5.25
CA LEU A 103 -11.57 28.63 6.20
C LEU A 103 -11.79 29.99 5.52
N ASN A 104 -11.47 30.10 4.23
CA ASN A 104 -11.71 31.29 3.41
C ASN A 104 -13.02 31.21 2.61
N GLN A 105 -13.81 30.14 2.72
CA GLN A 105 -15.11 30.03 2.06
C GLN A 105 -16.22 30.70 2.88
N THR A 106 -17.15 31.35 2.18
CA THR A 106 -18.40 31.85 2.78
C THR A 106 -19.51 30.80 2.77
N SER A 107 -19.41 29.78 1.91
CA SER A 107 -20.36 28.68 1.81
C SER A 107 -19.88 27.46 2.59
N LYS A 108 -20.74 26.97 3.49
CA LYS A 108 -20.51 25.69 4.20
C LYS A 108 -20.39 24.52 3.24
N GLU A 109 -21.19 24.50 2.18
CA GLU A 109 -21.13 23.44 1.16
C GLU A 109 -19.75 23.40 0.48
N ALA A 110 -19.23 24.56 0.08
CA ALA A 110 -17.92 24.66 -0.55
C ALA A 110 -16.79 24.21 0.39
N ALA A 111 -16.85 24.62 1.66
CA ALA A 111 -15.89 24.20 2.68
C ALA A 111 -15.93 22.68 2.94
N VAL A 112 -17.13 22.11 3.13
CA VAL A 112 -17.30 20.66 3.34
C VAL A 112 -16.77 19.86 2.15
N ASN A 113 -17.04 20.30 0.91
CA ASN A 113 -16.52 19.63 -0.28
C ASN A 113 -14.99 19.68 -0.37
N LEU A 114 -14.36 20.80 0.01
CA LEU A 114 -12.90 20.92 0.05
C LEU A 114 -12.26 19.99 1.10
N LEU A 115 -12.93 19.78 2.22
CA LEU A 115 -12.43 18.97 3.34
C LEU A 115 -12.69 17.47 3.19
N ALA A 116 -13.52 17.05 2.23
CA ALA A 116 -13.92 15.65 2.08
C ALA A 116 -12.72 14.69 1.95
N THR A 117 -11.72 15.05 1.14
CA THR A 117 -10.48 14.27 0.96
C THR A 117 -9.59 14.31 2.20
N ALA A 118 -9.63 15.40 2.98
CA ALA A 118 -8.85 15.54 4.21
C ALA A 118 -9.43 14.69 5.36
N HIS A 119 -10.76 14.59 5.41
CA HIS A 119 -11.47 13.82 6.43
C HIS A 119 -11.42 12.32 6.22
N ALA A 120 -11.47 11.86 4.97
CA ALA A 120 -11.20 10.47 4.64
C ALA A 120 -9.70 10.16 4.86
N GLY A 121 -9.37 8.88 4.93
CA GLY A 121 -8.01 8.40 5.08
C GLY A 121 -7.65 7.34 4.05
N SER A 122 -6.35 7.15 3.85
CA SER A 122 -5.87 6.03 3.03
C SER A 122 -4.47 5.59 3.43
N CYS A 123 -4.26 4.28 3.54
CA CYS A 123 -2.94 3.68 3.42
C CYS A 123 -2.47 3.75 1.96
N ALA A 124 -1.16 3.71 1.73
CA ALA A 124 -0.54 3.66 0.42
C ALA A 124 0.68 2.73 0.44
N LEU A 125 0.66 1.74 -0.45
CA LEU A 125 1.80 0.87 -0.72
C LEU A 125 2.18 1.04 -2.18
N VAL A 126 3.37 1.61 -2.42
CA VAL A 126 3.88 1.88 -3.76
C VAL A 126 5.14 1.08 -4.00
N GLY A 127 5.24 0.40 -5.14
CA GLY A 127 6.50 -0.13 -5.63
C GLY A 127 6.99 0.64 -6.85
N PHE A 128 8.28 0.98 -6.84
CA PHE A 128 9.01 1.62 -7.92
C PHE A 128 10.10 0.66 -8.40
N TYR A 129 9.96 0.16 -9.62
CA TYR A 129 10.90 -0.75 -10.24
C TYR A 129 11.64 -0.09 -11.40
N GLU A 130 12.96 -0.16 -11.33
CA GLU A 130 13.86 0.31 -12.39
C GLU A 130 14.34 -0.90 -13.20
N SER A 131 13.99 -0.97 -14.48
CA SER A 131 14.33 -2.13 -15.31
C SER A 131 15.84 -2.28 -15.55
N ASP A 132 16.57 -1.17 -15.62
CA ASP A 132 17.99 -1.16 -15.98
C ASP A 132 18.87 -1.68 -14.83
N THR A 133 18.55 -1.30 -13.58
CA THR A 133 19.26 -1.74 -12.37
C THR A 133 18.61 -2.96 -11.72
N ARG A 134 17.37 -3.29 -12.11
CA ARG A 134 16.51 -4.30 -11.48
C ARG A 134 16.24 -4.05 -10.00
N LEU A 135 16.38 -2.81 -9.54
CA LEU A 135 16.06 -2.44 -8.16
C LEU A 135 14.57 -2.17 -8.04
N LEU A 136 13.94 -2.86 -7.09
CA LEU A 136 12.59 -2.59 -6.63
C LEU A 136 12.64 -1.88 -5.28
N ARG A 137 12.12 -0.65 -5.25
CA ARG A 137 11.84 0.09 -4.01
C ARG A 137 10.38 -0.07 -3.62
N VAL A 138 10.12 -0.42 -2.36
CA VAL A 138 8.78 -0.51 -1.80
C VAL A 138 8.62 0.57 -0.74
N ALA A 139 7.70 1.51 -0.97
CA ALA A 139 7.35 2.59 -0.06
C ALA A 139 5.98 2.31 0.58
N LEU A 140 5.94 2.14 1.90
CA LEU A 140 4.72 1.85 2.66
C LEU A 140 4.36 2.98 3.63
N THR A 141 3.11 3.43 3.54
CA THR A 141 2.39 4.22 4.55
C THR A 141 1.11 3.47 4.94
N GLY A 142 1.05 2.87 6.12
CA GLY A 142 -0.08 2.09 6.62
C GLY A 142 0.22 0.61 6.80
N ASP A 143 -0.82 -0.22 6.72
CA ASP A 143 -0.81 -1.67 7.04
C ASP A 143 -1.10 -2.59 5.85
N SER A 144 -1.08 -2.05 4.64
CA SER A 144 -0.87 -2.83 3.42
C SER A 144 0.52 -3.49 3.40
N ARG A 145 0.68 -4.56 2.62
CA ARG A 145 1.96 -5.31 2.58
C ARG A 145 2.40 -5.74 1.19
N ALA A 146 3.71 -5.66 0.96
CA ALA A 146 4.41 -6.23 -0.19
C ALA A 146 5.23 -7.46 0.21
N VAL A 147 5.08 -8.56 -0.54
CA VAL A 147 5.82 -9.80 -0.33
C VAL A 147 6.33 -10.32 -1.68
N LEU A 148 7.64 -10.55 -1.77
CA LEU A 148 8.30 -11.11 -2.93
C LEU A 148 8.47 -12.63 -2.78
N GLY A 149 8.11 -13.36 -3.84
CA GLY A 149 8.37 -14.79 -3.98
C GLY A 149 9.57 -15.01 -4.90
N ARG A 150 10.62 -15.62 -4.38
CA ARG A 150 11.84 -15.94 -5.15
C ARG A 150 11.97 -17.42 -5.42
N LYS A 151 12.12 -17.79 -6.68
CA LYS A 151 12.25 -19.19 -7.06
C LYS A 151 13.58 -19.77 -6.55
N LYS A 152 13.50 -20.93 -5.89
CA LYS A 152 14.63 -21.70 -5.39
C LYS A 152 14.53 -23.14 -5.82
N VAL A 153 15.59 -23.62 -6.49
CA VAL A 153 15.74 -25.02 -6.87
C VAL A 153 16.53 -25.74 -5.78
N SER A 154 15.89 -26.72 -5.13
CA SER A 154 16.58 -27.57 -4.15
C SER A 154 17.64 -28.45 -4.82
N LYS A 155 18.59 -28.98 -4.03
CA LYS A 155 19.62 -29.93 -4.50
C LYS A 155 19.04 -31.18 -5.21
N LYS A 156 17.77 -31.51 -4.96
CA LYS A 156 17.06 -32.64 -5.58
C LYS A 156 16.23 -32.23 -6.81
N GLY A 157 16.40 -31.01 -7.32
CA GLY A 157 15.67 -30.49 -8.48
C GLY A 157 14.23 -30.05 -8.21
N LYS A 158 13.73 -30.16 -6.97
CA LYS A 158 12.40 -29.65 -6.61
C LYS A 158 12.43 -28.12 -6.55
N GLU A 159 11.56 -27.49 -7.31
CA GLU A 159 11.32 -26.04 -7.31
C GLU A 159 10.43 -25.67 -6.11
N THR A 160 10.82 -24.61 -5.41
CA THR A 160 10.11 -24.01 -4.27
C THR A 160 10.25 -22.50 -4.34
N TYR A 161 9.47 -21.75 -3.57
CA TYR A 161 9.59 -20.30 -3.49
C TYR A 161 10.01 -19.89 -2.06
N GLU A 162 11.03 -19.04 -1.97
CA GLU A 162 11.37 -18.30 -0.76
C GLU A 162 10.46 -17.08 -0.61
N VAL A 163 10.12 -16.76 0.64
CA VAL A 163 9.27 -15.64 1.00
C VAL A 163 10.16 -14.49 1.50
N HIS A 164 10.08 -13.35 0.82
CA HIS A 164 10.80 -12.14 1.18
C HIS A 164 9.79 -11.03 1.49
N VAL A 165 9.61 -10.68 2.77
CA VAL A 165 8.69 -9.61 3.18
C VAL A 165 9.38 -8.27 2.92
N LEU A 166 8.80 -7.45 2.05
CA LEU A 166 9.41 -6.20 1.60
C LEU A 166 8.90 -4.97 2.36
N SER A 167 7.82 -5.10 3.14
CA SER A 167 7.30 -4.01 3.96
C SER A 167 6.83 -4.53 5.30
N GLN A 168 6.96 -3.71 6.35
CA GLN A 168 6.48 -4.04 7.69
C GLN A 168 5.24 -3.21 7.99
N ASP A 169 4.11 -3.86 8.28
CA ASP A 169 2.86 -3.17 8.57
C ASP A 169 3.05 -2.12 9.66
N GLN A 170 2.52 -0.92 9.42
CA GLN A 170 2.62 0.20 10.35
C GLN A 170 1.34 0.26 11.17
N ASN A 171 1.29 -0.55 12.22
CA ASN A 171 0.16 -0.72 13.12
C ASN A 171 0.64 -0.91 14.57
N ALA A 172 -0.30 -1.10 15.50
CA ALA A 172 -0.01 -1.26 16.92
C ALA A 172 0.71 -2.58 17.30
N HIS A 173 0.87 -3.51 16.36
CA HIS A 173 1.63 -4.75 16.58
C HIS A 173 3.10 -4.60 16.17
N ASN A 174 3.49 -3.47 15.58
CA ASN A 174 4.85 -3.19 15.15
C ASN A 174 5.63 -2.47 16.26
N PRO A 175 6.64 -3.10 16.88
CA PRO A 175 7.42 -2.49 17.98
C PRO A 175 8.18 -1.22 17.56
N ALA A 176 8.54 -1.11 16.27
CA ALA A 176 9.21 0.10 15.77
C ALA A 176 8.24 1.29 15.75
N GLU A 177 6.97 1.06 15.38
CA GLU A 177 5.93 2.10 15.43
C GLU A 177 5.54 2.43 16.87
N GLU A 178 5.49 1.45 17.77
CA GLU A 178 5.29 1.71 19.21
C GLU A 178 6.38 2.61 19.78
N THR A 179 7.64 2.31 19.44
CA THR A 179 8.80 3.11 19.86
C THR A 179 8.72 4.52 19.28
N ARG A 180 8.42 4.66 17.98
CA ARG A 180 8.28 5.96 17.29
C ARG A 180 7.18 6.81 17.93
N MET A 181 5.99 6.24 18.11
CA MET A 181 4.83 6.96 18.65
C MET A 181 5.04 7.35 20.12
N SER A 182 5.64 6.48 20.92
CA SER A 182 5.97 6.78 22.33
C SER A 182 6.98 7.92 22.46
N ALA A 183 7.94 8.01 21.53
CA ALA A 183 8.92 9.10 21.49
C ALA A 183 8.31 10.44 21.06
N LEU A 184 7.35 10.43 20.12
CA LEU A 184 6.67 11.63 19.65
C LEU A 184 5.65 12.19 20.66
N HIS A 185 5.05 11.33 21.47
CA HIS A 185 3.97 11.71 22.40
C HIS A 185 4.24 11.17 23.82
N PRO A 186 5.30 11.68 24.50
CA PRO A 186 5.71 11.16 25.79
C PRO A 186 4.59 11.32 26.84
N GLY A 187 4.29 10.23 27.55
CA GLY A 187 3.28 10.19 28.62
C GLY A 187 1.85 9.90 28.15
N GLU A 188 1.63 9.64 26.86
CA GLU A 188 0.32 9.28 26.32
C GLU A 188 0.19 7.78 26.04
N LYS A 189 -0.99 7.21 26.30
CA LYS A 189 -1.33 5.84 25.88
C LYS A 189 -2.02 5.90 24.52
N ILE A 190 -1.23 5.78 23.44
CA ILE A 190 -1.71 5.87 22.06
C ILE A 190 -2.14 4.50 21.53
N MET A 191 -1.33 3.47 21.82
CA MET A 191 -1.58 2.11 21.36
C MET A 191 -2.32 1.32 22.45
N ASP A 192 -3.48 0.77 22.11
CA ASP A 192 -4.29 -0.04 23.02
C ASP A 192 -5.06 -1.12 22.25
N ASN A 193 -5.07 -2.34 22.78
CA ASN A 193 -5.76 -3.50 22.19
C ASN A 193 -5.49 -3.71 20.68
N GLY A 194 -4.24 -3.54 20.24
CA GLY A 194 -3.86 -3.70 18.84
C GLY A 194 -4.36 -2.57 17.92
N ARG A 195 -4.75 -1.42 18.49
CA ARG A 195 -5.21 -0.23 17.75
C ARG A 195 -4.40 1.01 18.13
N VAL A 196 -4.26 1.95 17.20
CA VAL A 196 -3.61 3.26 17.39
C VAL A 196 -4.70 4.33 17.45
N LEU A 197 -4.99 4.87 18.64
CA LEU A 197 -6.12 5.78 18.86
C LEU A 197 -7.48 5.24 18.33
N GLY A 198 -7.64 3.92 18.30
CA GLY A 198 -8.82 3.25 17.77
C GLY A 198 -8.71 2.76 16.31
N TRP A 199 -7.62 3.08 15.62
CA TRP A 199 -7.39 2.71 14.21
C TRP A 199 -6.52 1.47 14.03
N GLY A 200 -6.61 0.84 12.86
CA GLY A 200 -5.75 -0.29 12.47
C GLY A 200 -4.30 0.12 12.23
N MET A 201 -4.08 1.33 11.70
CA MET A 201 -2.79 1.82 11.25
C MET A 201 -2.21 2.94 12.13
N SER A 202 -0.90 3.15 12.07
CA SER A 202 -0.17 4.27 12.70
C SER A 202 0.29 5.36 11.72
N ARG A 203 0.13 5.11 10.41
CA ARG A 203 0.48 6.04 9.33
C ARG A 203 -0.60 5.99 8.26
N ALA A 204 -0.95 7.14 7.69
CA ALA A 204 -1.98 7.28 6.68
C ALA A 204 -1.89 8.65 5.99
N PHE A 205 -2.34 8.72 4.73
CA PHE A 205 -2.74 9.95 4.09
C PHE A 205 -4.11 10.41 4.58
N GLY A 206 -4.38 11.72 4.55
CA GLY A 206 -5.67 12.25 5.03
C GLY A 206 -5.78 12.09 6.55
N ASP A 207 -6.91 11.57 7.05
CA ASP A 207 -7.19 11.43 8.49
C ASP A 207 -6.90 12.72 9.27
N ALA A 208 -7.25 13.85 8.67
CA ALA A 208 -6.70 15.12 9.06
C ALA A 208 -7.08 15.55 10.49
N ALA A 209 -8.16 15.00 11.04
CA ALA A 209 -8.51 15.17 12.45
C ALA A 209 -7.44 14.68 13.44
N TYR A 210 -6.53 13.79 13.01
CA TYR A 210 -5.37 13.33 13.79
C TYR A 210 -4.10 14.13 13.53
N LYS A 211 -4.13 15.07 12.58
CA LYS A 211 -3.00 15.90 12.13
C LYS A 211 -3.17 17.38 12.50
N TRP A 212 -4.40 17.89 12.42
CA TRP A 212 -4.71 19.29 12.70
C TRP A 212 -4.59 19.63 14.18
N SER A 213 -4.18 20.88 14.43
CA SER A 213 -4.18 21.46 15.77
C SER A 213 -5.60 21.54 16.35
N ARG A 214 -5.70 21.67 17.68
CA ARG A 214 -6.99 21.79 18.37
C ARG A 214 -7.75 23.03 17.91
N GLU A 215 -7.04 24.12 17.62
CA GLU A 215 -7.62 25.38 17.15
C GLU A 215 -8.28 25.20 15.79
N ILE A 216 -7.62 24.51 14.85
CA ILE A 216 -8.20 24.20 13.54
C ILE A 216 -9.43 23.31 13.70
N GLN A 217 -9.34 22.24 14.48
CA GLN A 217 -10.48 21.35 14.72
C GLN A 217 -11.69 22.12 15.30
N GLN A 218 -11.46 23.01 16.27
CA GLN A 218 -12.52 23.82 16.88
C GLN A 218 -13.19 24.72 15.85
N ARG A 219 -12.39 25.45 15.05
CA ARG A 219 -12.92 26.33 14.02
C ARG A 219 -13.73 25.58 12.97
N LEU A 220 -13.23 24.44 12.50
CA LEU A 220 -13.96 23.60 11.52
C LEU A 220 -15.30 23.10 12.10
N ALA A 221 -15.33 22.69 13.37
CA ALA A 221 -16.54 22.25 14.03
C ALA A 221 -17.60 23.37 14.16
N GLU A 222 -17.16 24.58 14.53
CA GLU A 222 -18.04 25.73 14.76
C GLU A 222 -18.52 26.36 13.44
N GLU A 223 -17.63 26.51 12.46
CA GLU A 223 -17.86 27.31 11.26
C GLU A 223 -18.37 26.44 10.07
N PHE A 224 -17.95 25.16 9.96
CA PHE A 224 -18.04 24.39 8.71
C PHE A 224 -18.62 22.97 8.84
N LEU A 225 -19.40 22.67 9.89
CA LEU A 225 -19.96 21.32 10.12
C LEU A 225 -18.88 20.22 10.26
N GLY A 226 -17.68 20.59 10.70
CA GLY A 226 -16.61 19.64 10.98
C GLY A 226 -16.91 18.74 12.18
N ASP A 227 -16.12 17.68 12.30
CA ASP A 227 -16.13 16.78 13.45
C ASP A 227 -15.92 17.55 14.76
N ARG A 228 -16.52 17.05 15.85
CA ARG A 228 -16.20 17.54 17.19
C ARG A 228 -14.72 17.34 17.48
N VAL A 229 -14.13 18.31 18.19
CA VAL A 229 -12.74 18.21 18.65
C VAL A 229 -12.52 16.91 19.40
N ARG A 230 -11.52 16.15 18.96
CA ARG A 230 -11.24 14.82 19.50
C ARG A 230 -10.51 14.94 20.84
N GLU A 231 -11.12 14.45 21.91
CA GLU A 231 -10.53 14.52 23.26
C GLU A 231 -9.22 13.72 23.35
N ASN A 232 -9.14 12.60 22.64
CA ASN A 232 -7.98 11.71 22.59
C ASN A 232 -6.85 12.21 21.65
N VAL A 233 -7.03 13.33 20.95
CA VAL A 233 -5.99 13.98 20.11
C VAL A 233 -5.41 15.17 20.89
N LYS A 234 -4.39 14.93 21.70
CA LYS A 234 -3.80 15.91 22.63
C LYS A 234 -2.61 16.67 22.06
N THR A 235 -1.68 15.97 21.42
CA THR A 235 -0.44 16.50 20.87
C THR A 235 -0.30 16.16 19.37
N PRO A 236 -1.25 16.58 18.51
CA PRO A 236 -1.15 16.31 17.07
C PRO A 236 0.13 16.92 16.47
N PRO A 237 0.67 16.35 15.38
CA PRO A 237 0.09 15.26 14.59
C PRO A 237 0.42 13.86 15.13
N TYR A 238 -0.56 12.94 15.09
CA TYR A 238 -0.37 11.52 15.45
C TYR A 238 -0.13 10.61 14.25
N PHE A 239 -0.70 10.94 13.09
CA PHE A 239 -0.46 10.23 11.84
C PHE A 239 0.46 11.02 10.93
N THR A 240 1.27 10.31 10.17
CA THR A 240 2.13 10.85 9.10
C THR A 240 1.88 10.07 7.82
N ALA A 241 2.03 10.73 6.67
CA ALA A 241 2.08 10.08 5.36
C ALA A 241 3.51 9.72 4.93
N GLU A 242 4.53 9.97 5.76
CA GLU A 242 5.91 9.59 5.42
C GLU A 242 6.05 8.07 5.32
N PRO A 243 6.48 7.54 4.15
CA PRO A 243 6.62 6.10 3.97
C PRO A 243 7.92 5.57 4.58
N GLU A 244 7.89 4.30 4.98
CA GLU A 244 9.12 3.51 5.11
C GLU A 244 9.47 2.88 3.76
N ILE A 245 10.74 2.93 3.38
CA ILE A 245 11.23 2.44 2.08
C ILE A 245 12.19 1.27 2.28
N THR A 246 11.97 0.19 1.53
CA THR A 246 12.95 -0.90 1.39
C THR A 246 13.37 -1.02 -0.07
N THR A 247 14.60 -1.50 -0.31
CA THR A 247 15.12 -1.77 -1.66
C THR A 247 15.52 -3.23 -1.78
N THR A 248 15.17 -3.87 -2.89
CA THR A 248 15.54 -5.26 -3.20
C THR A 248 15.93 -5.38 -4.66
N GLU A 249 17.04 -6.05 -4.95
CA GLU A 249 17.37 -6.44 -6.32
C GLU A 249 16.49 -7.62 -6.74
N VAL A 250 15.77 -7.43 -7.84
CA VAL A 250 14.87 -8.42 -8.45
C VAL A 250 15.67 -9.37 -9.34
N GLN A 251 15.34 -10.66 -9.27
CA GLN A 251 15.92 -11.71 -10.11
C GLN A 251 14.91 -12.20 -11.15
N PRO A 252 15.38 -12.71 -12.31
CA PRO A 252 14.51 -13.35 -13.30
C PRO A 252 13.65 -14.46 -12.68
N GLY A 253 12.34 -14.41 -12.89
CA GLY A 253 11.37 -15.36 -12.33
C GLY A 253 10.89 -15.03 -10.91
N ASP A 254 11.35 -13.93 -10.30
CA ASP A 254 10.73 -13.39 -9.09
C ASP A 254 9.31 -12.87 -9.40
N PHE A 255 8.49 -12.80 -8.37
CA PHE A 255 7.24 -12.05 -8.39
C PHE A 255 7.05 -11.28 -7.10
N VAL A 256 6.31 -10.18 -7.14
CA VAL A 256 5.89 -9.46 -5.92
C VAL A 256 4.36 -9.38 -5.87
N VAL A 257 3.81 -9.60 -4.67
CA VAL A 257 2.40 -9.40 -4.35
C VAL A 257 2.29 -8.17 -3.47
N LEU A 258 1.51 -7.20 -3.92
CA LEU A 258 1.10 -6.02 -3.15
C LEU A 258 -0.38 -6.16 -2.86
N ALA A 259 -0.76 -6.04 -1.59
CA ALA A 259 -2.16 -6.14 -1.23
C ALA A 259 -2.50 -5.36 0.04
N THR A 260 -3.78 -4.99 0.15
CA THR A 260 -4.39 -4.44 1.37
C THR A 260 -4.49 -5.48 2.47
N ASP A 261 -4.72 -5.03 3.71
CA ASP A 261 -4.79 -5.89 4.89
C ASP A 261 -5.90 -6.95 4.77
N GLY A 262 -6.97 -6.67 4.02
CA GLY A 262 -8.04 -7.61 3.72
C GLY A 262 -7.55 -8.93 3.11
N LEU A 263 -6.44 -8.94 2.35
CA LEU A 263 -5.79 -10.19 1.92
C LEU A 263 -5.02 -10.85 3.08
N TRP A 264 -4.19 -10.08 3.77
CA TRP A 264 -3.23 -10.56 4.77
C TRP A 264 -3.90 -11.04 6.06
N ASP A 265 -5.11 -10.57 6.34
CA ASP A 265 -5.99 -11.06 7.39
C ASP A 265 -6.60 -12.43 7.06
N CYS A 266 -6.63 -12.80 5.77
CA CYS A 266 -7.14 -14.07 5.28
C CYS A 266 -6.03 -15.10 5.06
N LEU A 267 -4.85 -14.69 4.55
CA LEU A 267 -3.76 -15.57 4.12
C LEU A 267 -2.42 -15.14 4.72
N THR A 268 -1.60 -16.13 5.09
CA THR A 268 -0.21 -15.90 5.52
C THR A 268 0.70 -15.59 4.32
N ASN A 269 1.87 -14.99 4.58
CA ASN A 269 2.87 -14.70 3.54
C ASN A 269 3.26 -15.97 2.76
N GLU A 270 3.46 -17.09 3.47
CA GLU A 270 3.82 -18.38 2.89
C GLU A 270 2.70 -18.97 2.04
N GLU A 271 1.45 -18.80 2.45
CA GLU A 271 0.29 -19.26 1.68
C GLU A 271 0.13 -18.44 0.40
N VAL A 272 0.27 -17.11 0.46
CA VAL A 272 0.21 -16.23 -0.71
C VAL A 272 1.29 -16.60 -1.73
N VAL A 273 2.56 -16.66 -1.29
CA VAL A 273 3.68 -17.04 -2.17
C VAL A 273 3.51 -18.47 -2.71
N GLY A 274 3.04 -19.40 -1.88
CA GLY A 274 2.78 -20.77 -2.30
C GLY A 274 1.65 -20.90 -3.33
N LEU A 275 0.57 -20.12 -3.20
CA LEU A 275 -0.55 -20.07 -4.14
C LEU A 275 -0.11 -19.49 -5.50
N VAL A 276 0.66 -18.40 -5.50
CA VAL A 276 1.24 -17.86 -6.74
C VAL A 276 2.15 -18.89 -7.40
N GLY A 277 2.99 -19.59 -6.63
CA GLY A 277 3.85 -20.65 -7.15
C GLY A 277 3.06 -21.79 -7.81
N VAL A 278 2.00 -22.28 -7.16
CA VAL A 278 1.11 -23.30 -7.73
C VAL A 278 0.48 -22.81 -9.04
N TRP A 279 0.01 -21.57 -9.07
CA TRP A 279 -0.60 -20.98 -10.25
C TRP A 279 0.39 -20.84 -11.44
N LEU A 280 1.65 -20.45 -11.16
CA LEU A 280 2.72 -20.40 -12.16
C LEU A 280 3.08 -21.80 -12.68
N ASP A 281 3.11 -22.79 -11.80
CA ASP A 281 3.41 -24.19 -12.13
C ASP A 281 2.26 -24.89 -12.88
N ARG A 282 1.00 -24.46 -12.71
CA ARG A 282 -0.15 -24.99 -13.46
C ARG A 282 -0.04 -24.74 -14.96
N GLN A 283 0.73 -23.74 -15.38
CA GLN A 283 1.09 -23.60 -16.79
C GLN A 283 1.91 -24.82 -17.31
N LYS A 284 2.28 -25.78 -16.43
CA LYS A 284 3.07 -26.98 -16.75
C LYS A 284 2.35 -28.31 -16.49
N VAL A 285 1.51 -28.51 -15.44
CA VAL A 285 0.73 -29.77 -15.18
C VAL A 285 -0.53 -29.52 -14.28
N SER A 286 -1.51 -30.43 -14.29
CA SER A 286 -2.86 -30.31 -13.68
C SER A 286 -2.96 -30.23 -12.13
N SER A 287 -4.10 -29.69 -11.69
CA SER A 287 -4.41 -29.14 -10.36
C SER A 287 -4.35 -30.13 -9.18
N ALA A 288 -3.89 -29.62 -8.03
CA ALA A 288 -3.94 -30.31 -6.74
C ALA A 288 -4.61 -29.43 -5.68
N GLN A 289 -5.55 -30.01 -4.93
CA GLN A 289 -6.08 -29.38 -3.71
C GLN A 289 -5.07 -29.53 -2.57
N LYS A 290 -4.86 -28.46 -1.80
CA LYS A 290 -3.99 -28.46 -0.61
C LYS A 290 -4.74 -27.84 0.57
N SER A 291 -4.48 -28.37 1.77
CA SER A 291 -4.93 -27.78 3.03
C SER A 291 -3.99 -26.66 3.49
N GLY A 292 -4.54 -25.58 4.02
CA GLY A 292 -3.80 -24.46 4.59
C GLY A 292 -3.75 -24.47 6.12
N ASN A 293 -3.04 -23.51 6.71
CA ASN A 293 -2.90 -23.37 8.17
C ASN A 293 -4.02 -22.47 8.73
N GLU A 294 -4.81 -22.96 9.68
CA GLU A 294 -6.05 -22.32 10.20
C GLU A 294 -5.80 -21.11 11.14
N LYS A 295 -4.68 -20.39 10.98
CA LYS A 295 -4.23 -19.39 11.98
C LYS A 295 -4.54 -17.92 11.65
N THR A 296 -5.05 -17.61 10.47
CA THR A 296 -5.30 -16.22 10.06
C THR A 296 -6.58 -15.65 10.70
N VAL A 297 -6.64 -14.33 10.82
CA VAL A 297 -7.68 -13.61 11.58
C VAL A 297 -9.07 -13.99 11.07
N MET A 298 -9.28 -13.89 9.75
CA MET A 298 -10.60 -14.11 9.14
C MET A 298 -11.05 -15.57 9.18
N TYR A 299 -10.16 -16.55 8.94
CA TYR A 299 -10.55 -17.97 9.01
C TYR A 299 -10.91 -18.40 10.43
N ARG A 300 -10.26 -17.84 11.47
CA ARG A 300 -10.67 -18.03 12.87
C ARG A 300 -12.03 -17.38 13.13
N TRP A 301 -12.25 -16.18 12.61
CA TRP A 301 -13.51 -15.45 12.75
C TRP A 301 -14.69 -16.21 12.14
N TRP A 302 -14.53 -16.75 10.93
CA TRP A 302 -15.54 -17.56 10.25
C TRP A 302 -15.67 -18.99 10.79
N ARG A 303 -14.74 -19.43 11.64
CA ARG A 303 -14.64 -20.81 12.15
C ARG A 303 -14.56 -21.83 11.01
N ALA A 304 -13.81 -21.49 9.97
CA ALA A 304 -13.71 -22.26 8.74
C ALA A 304 -12.31 -22.86 8.56
N LYS A 305 -12.23 -23.95 7.80
CA LYS A 305 -10.96 -24.58 7.43
C LYS A 305 -10.50 -24.08 6.06
N LYS A 306 -9.20 -23.78 5.94
CA LYS A 306 -8.61 -23.41 4.65
C LYS A 306 -8.57 -24.60 3.69
N ARG A 307 -9.22 -24.45 2.55
CA ARG A 307 -9.18 -25.41 1.45
C ARG A 307 -8.78 -24.67 0.18
N PHE A 308 -7.56 -24.88 -0.29
CA PHE A 308 -7.08 -24.16 -1.45
C PHE A 308 -7.52 -24.81 -2.76
N ILE A 309 -7.80 -23.98 -3.77
CA ILE A 309 -8.18 -24.39 -5.11
C ILE A 309 -7.51 -23.52 -6.16
N ASP A 310 -7.04 -24.14 -7.23
CA ASP A 310 -6.48 -23.47 -8.40
C ASP A 310 -7.36 -23.71 -9.63
N VAL A 311 -8.23 -22.72 -9.90
CA VAL A 311 -9.19 -22.74 -11.02
C VAL A 311 -9.22 -21.43 -11.81
N ASP A 312 -8.50 -20.40 -11.37
CA ASP A 312 -8.58 -19.06 -11.94
C ASP A 312 -7.45 -18.81 -12.94
N ASN A 313 -7.74 -18.04 -13.99
CA ASN A 313 -6.76 -17.69 -15.04
C ASN A 313 -5.99 -16.40 -14.72
N ASN A 314 -6.36 -15.70 -13.65
CA ASN A 314 -5.67 -14.52 -13.17
C ASN A 314 -5.19 -14.78 -11.74
N VAL A 315 -3.91 -14.53 -11.48
CA VAL A 315 -3.27 -14.84 -10.20
C VAL A 315 -3.82 -14.01 -9.03
N ALA A 316 -4.23 -12.75 -9.26
CA ALA A 316 -4.87 -11.94 -8.22
C ALA A 316 -6.25 -12.50 -7.87
N VAL A 317 -7.06 -12.89 -8.87
CA VAL A 317 -8.34 -13.56 -8.65
C VAL A 317 -8.16 -14.91 -7.94
N HIS A 318 -7.11 -15.66 -8.29
CA HIS A 318 -6.74 -16.89 -7.60
C HIS A 318 -6.47 -16.64 -6.10
N LEU A 319 -5.71 -15.60 -5.76
CA LEU A 319 -5.45 -15.22 -4.37
C LEU A 319 -6.74 -14.80 -3.65
N VAL A 320 -7.55 -13.92 -4.24
CA VAL A 320 -8.81 -13.45 -3.65
C VAL A 320 -9.80 -14.62 -3.42
N ARG A 321 -9.92 -15.55 -4.37
CA ARG A 321 -10.75 -16.75 -4.19
C ARG A 321 -10.31 -17.54 -2.96
N ASN A 322 -9.01 -17.78 -2.84
CA ASN A 322 -8.46 -18.57 -1.73
C ASN A 322 -8.50 -17.83 -0.39
N ALA A 323 -8.46 -16.50 -0.41
CA ALA A 323 -8.73 -15.67 0.77
C ALA A 323 -10.18 -15.83 1.24
N LEU A 324 -11.15 -15.85 0.32
CA LEU A 324 -12.59 -15.90 0.60
C LEU A 324 -13.18 -17.32 0.61
N GLY A 325 -12.43 -18.32 1.11
CA GLY A 325 -12.93 -19.69 1.33
C GLY A 325 -12.41 -20.74 0.34
N GLY A 326 -11.80 -20.33 -0.77
CA GLY A 326 -11.10 -21.22 -1.70
C GLY A 326 -12.02 -22.28 -2.31
N ALA A 327 -11.78 -23.56 -1.99
CA ALA A 327 -12.57 -24.70 -2.43
C ALA A 327 -13.92 -24.81 -1.70
N ASP A 328 -14.11 -24.09 -0.60
CA ASP A 328 -15.37 -24.02 0.12
C ASP A 328 -16.37 -23.11 -0.60
N ARG A 329 -17.14 -23.69 -1.52
CA ARG A 329 -18.11 -22.94 -2.31
C ARG A 329 -19.23 -22.34 -1.45
N ASP A 330 -19.64 -23.03 -0.39
CA ASP A 330 -20.70 -22.56 0.50
C ASP A 330 -20.25 -21.29 1.25
N LEU A 331 -19.07 -21.34 1.88
CA LEU A 331 -18.49 -20.17 2.54
C LEU A 331 -18.22 -19.02 1.56
N THR A 332 -17.62 -19.32 0.39
CA THR A 332 -17.33 -18.30 -0.62
C THR A 332 -18.61 -17.59 -1.06
N THR A 333 -19.67 -18.34 -1.37
CA THR A 333 -20.96 -17.76 -1.76
C THR A 333 -21.59 -16.97 -0.64
N ALA A 334 -21.57 -17.46 0.60
CA ALA A 334 -22.10 -16.74 1.75
C ALA A 334 -21.38 -15.40 1.98
N LEU A 335 -20.05 -15.38 1.91
CA LEU A 335 -19.25 -14.17 2.05
C LEU A 335 -19.55 -13.16 0.94
N LEU A 336 -19.70 -13.59 -0.31
CA LEU A 336 -20.00 -12.71 -1.43
C LEU A 336 -21.43 -12.17 -1.43
N TYR A 337 -22.40 -12.91 -0.87
CA TYR A 337 -23.81 -12.49 -0.80
C TYR A 337 -24.08 -11.44 0.29
N LEU A 338 -23.13 -11.22 1.21
CA LEU A 338 -23.26 -10.19 2.24
C LEU A 338 -23.08 -8.80 1.61
N GLU A 339 -24.12 -7.97 1.71
CA GLU A 339 -24.15 -6.59 1.23
C GLU A 339 -23.72 -5.57 2.29
N PRO A 340 -23.26 -4.37 1.90
CA PRO A 340 -23.06 -3.24 2.80
C PRO A 340 -24.35 -2.84 3.54
N PRO A 341 -24.27 -2.41 4.82
CA PRO A 341 -23.08 -2.26 5.64
C PRO A 341 -22.67 -3.55 6.37
N ARG A 342 -23.41 -4.66 6.20
CA ARG A 342 -23.18 -5.90 6.95
C ARG A 342 -21.91 -6.63 6.51
N SER A 343 -21.56 -6.54 5.22
CA SER A 343 -20.34 -7.12 4.64
C SER A 343 -19.07 -6.85 5.45
N ARG A 344 -18.89 -5.58 5.87
CA ARG A 344 -17.74 -5.08 6.65
C ARG A 344 -17.48 -5.81 7.97
N ARG A 345 -18.46 -6.53 8.51
CA ARG A 345 -18.28 -7.35 9.74
C ARG A 345 -17.64 -8.72 9.48
N TYR A 346 -17.57 -9.13 8.22
CA TYR A 346 -17.17 -10.48 7.83
C TYR A 346 -16.06 -10.49 6.80
N ARG A 347 -15.86 -9.42 6.04
CA ARG A 347 -14.71 -9.24 5.15
C ARG A 347 -14.41 -7.75 5.04
N ASP A 348 -13.14 -7.45 4.79
CA ASP A 348 -12.76 -6.12 4.33
C ASP A 348 -12.80 -6.05 2.79
N ASP A 349 -12.55 -4.85 2.26
CA ASP A 349 -12.15 -4.70 0.88
C ASP A 349 -10.82 -5.46 0.64
N ILE A 350 -10.68 -6.12 -0.52
CA ILE A 350 -9.49 -6.93 -0.83
C ILE A 350 -8.97 -6.51 -2.19
N SER A 351 -7.81 -5.87 -2.19
CA SER A 351 -7.11 -5.44 -3.40
C SER A 351 -5.77 -6.13 -3.49
N VAL A 352 -5.50 -6.74 -4.65
CA VAL A 352 -4.30 -7.55 -4.89
C VAL A 352 -3.71 -7.20 -6.24
N GLN A 353 -2.45 -6.81 -6.26
CA GLN A 353 -1.65 -6.64 -7.46
C GLN A 353 -0.46 -7.60 -7.42
N VAL A 354 -0.30 -8.38 -8.48
CA VAL A 354 0.82 -9.31 -8.63
C VAL A 354 1.64 -8.90 -9.84
N VAL A 355 2.92 -8.63 -9.63
CA VAL A 355 3.88 -8.29 -10.69
C VAL A 355 4.82 -9.48 -10.88
N LEU A 356 4.92 -9.97 -12.12
CA LEU A 356 5.78 -11.08 -12.50
C LEU A 356 7.00 -10.52 -13.24
N PHE A 357 8.20 -10.78 -12.74
CA PHE A 357 9.44 -10.32 -13.36
C PHE A 357 10.03 -11.44 -14.23
N GLN A 358 10.34 -11.13 -15.49
CA GLN A 358 10.83 -12.10 -16.48
C GLN A 358 12.35 -12.13 -16.58
#